data_AF-A0A962D8C0-F1
#
_entry.id   AF-A0A962D8C0-F1
#
_cell.length_a   1.000
_cell.length_b   1.000
_cell.length_c   1.000
_cell.angle_alpha   90.00
_cell.angle_beta   90.00
_cell.angle_gamma   90.00
#
_symmetry.space_group_name_H-M   'P 1'
#
loop_
_entity.id
_entity.type
_entity.pdbx_description
1 polymer ?
#
loop_
_entity_poly.entity_id
_entity_poly.type
_entity_poly.pdbx_seq_one_letter_code
_entity_poly.pdbx_strand_id
1 'polypeptide(L)'
;RLQLRASLEQLQTALSGYDSAKAQVEASREAFRIASRKRDVGSISQVEFIDAERTASRAELNLNLHRFDVLIRRAELAFAAALEQPL
;
A
#
# COMPACT_ATOMS: atom_id res chain seq x y z
N ARG A 1 27.33 12.35 -0.15
CA ARG A 1 27.18 10.90 0.09
C ARG A 1 26.14 10.55 1.15
N LEU A 2 26.02 11.30 2.26
CA LEU A 2 25.05 10.99 3.32
C LEU A 2 23.60 11.11 2.84
N GLN A 3 23.28 12.18 2.11
CA GLN A 3 21.93 12.42 1.60
C GLN A 3 21.49 11.35 0.60
N LEU A 4 22.37 10.95 -0.34
CA LEU A 4 22.09 9.83 -1.25
C LEU A 4 21.79 8.53 -0.52
N ARG A 5 22.57 8.20 0.52
CA ARG A 5 22.34 6.98 1.34
C ARG A 5 21.01 7.05 2.09
N ALA A 6 20.71 8.17 2.74
CA ALA A 6 19.47 8.36 3.45
C ALA A 6 18.25 8.24 2.53
N SER A 7 18.29 8.86 1.34
CA SER A 7 17.20 8.75 0.36
C SER A 7 17.03 7.32 -0.19
N LEU A 8 18.12 6.54 -0.29
CA LEU A 8 18.05 5.14 -0.68
C LEU A 8 17.36 4.29 0.41
N GLU A 9 17.73 4.48 1.67
CA GLU A 9 17.12 3.78 2.82
C GLU A 9 15.62 4.11 2.95
N GLN A 10 15.25 5.38 2.73
CA GLN A 10 13.86 5.80 2.72
C GLN A 10 13.07 5.14 1.58
N LEU A 11 13.65 5.05 0.37
CA LEU A 11 13.01 4.34 -0.74
C LEU A 11 12.82 2.85 -0.44
N GLN A 12 13.81 2.18 0.14
CA GLN A 12 13.71 0.77 0.54
C GLN A 12 12.60 0.54 1.58
N THR A 13 12.49 1.45 2.54
CA THR A 13 11.42 1.44 3.55
C THR A 13 10.04 1.61 2.89
N ALA A 14 9.90 2.58 1.98
CA ALA A 14 8.66 2.84 1.25
C ALA A 14 8.24 1.63 0.39
N LEU A 15 9.19 0.96 -0.28
CA LEU A 15 8.93 -0.26 -1.05
C LEU A 15 8.45 -1.40 -0.16
N SER A 16 9.06 -1.58 1.02
CA SER A 16 8.63 -2.61 1.99
C SER A 16 7.22 -2.34 2.52
N GLY A 17 6.88 -1.07 2.76
CA GLY A 17 5.52 -0.64 3.10
C GLY A 17 4.52 -0.90 1.98
N TYR A 18 4.91 -0.62 0.72
CA TYR A 18 4.10 -0.92 -0.45
C TYR A 18 3.80 -2.42 -0.58
N ASP A 19 4.79 -3.28 -0.41
CA ASP A 19 4.59 -4.74 -0.50
C ASP A 19 3.65 -5.26 0.60
N SER A 20 3.79 -4.73 1.81
CA SER A 20 2.90 -5.04 2.93
C SER A 20 1.46 -4.59 2.66
N ALA A 21 1.26 -3.38 2.16
CA ALA A 21 -0.06 -2.85 1.81
C ALA A 21 -0.69 -3.62 0.63
N LYS A 22 0.12 -4.05 -0.34
CA LYS A 22 -0.32 -4.90 -1.44
C LYS A 22 -0.83 -6.24 -0.93
N ALA A 23 -0.08 -6.91 -0.05
CA ALA A 23 -0.52 -8.15 0.57
C ALA A 23 -1.82 -7.97 1.37
N GLN A 24 -1.98 -6.85 2.07
CA GLN A 24 -3.21 -6.52 2.79
C GLN A 24 -4.41 -6.36 1.85
N VAL A 25 -4.24 -5.73 0.68
CA VAL A 25 -5.31 -5.62 -0.34
C VAL A 25 -5.74 -7.00 -0.82
N GLU A 26 -4.79 -7.89 -1.16
CA GLU A 26 -5.12 -9.24 -1.61
C GLU A 26 -5.89 -10.03 -0.54
N ALA A 27 -5.44 -9.98 0.72
CA ALA A 27 -6.13 -10.63 1.83
C ALA A 27 -7.55 -10.06 2.05
N SER A 28 -7.68 -8.72 2.00
CA SER A 28 -8.96 -8.05 2.26
C SER A 28 -9.97 -8.27 1.13
N ARG A 29 -9.51 -8.35 -0.12
CA ARG A 29 -10.34 -8.71 -1.28
C ARG A 29 -10.85 -10.14 -1.19
N GLU A 30 -10.00 -11.08 -0.81
CA GLU A 30 -10.42 -12.47 -0.63
C GLU A 30 -11.42 -12.62 0.52
N ALA A 31 -11.18 -11.93 1.65
CA ALA A 31 -12.12 -11.88 2.76
C ALA A 31 -13.48 -11.31 2.33
N PHE A 32 -13.49 -10.21 1.57
CA PHE A 32 -14.72 -9.62 1.04
C PHE A 32 -15.44 -10.54 0.05
N ARG A 33 -14.69 -11.27 -0.79
CA ARG A 33 -15.25 -12.28 -1.69
C ARG A 33 -15.95 -13.40 -0.92
N ILE A 34 -15.36 -13.87 0.19
CA ILE A 34 -15.96 -14.87 1.08
C ILE A 34 -17.21 -14.30 1.77
N ALA A 35 -17.14 -13.08 2.30
CA ALA A 35 -18.27 -12.41 2.93
C ALA A 35 -19.46 -12.25 1.96
N SER A 36 -19.19 -11.88 0.71
CA SER A 36 -20.19 -11.79 -0.35
C SER A 36 -20.94 -13.11 -0.53
N ARG A 37 -20.21 -14.23 -0.69
CA ARG A 37 -20.83 -15.56 -0.82
C ARG A 37 -21.63 -15.96 0.42
N LYS A 38 -21.13 -15.65 1.63
CA LYS A 38 -21.85 -15.94 2.88
C LYS A 38 -23.15 -15.13 2.99
N ARG A 39 -23.14 -13.86 2.59
CA ARG A 39 -24.33 -13.00 2.57
C ARG A 39 -25.36 -13.54 1.58
N ASP A 40 -24.94 -13.97 0.40
CA ASP A 40 -25.86 -14.47 -0.64
C ASP A 40 -26.65 -15.71 -0.19
N VAL A 41 -26.08 -16.52 0.70
CA VAL A 41 -26.76 -17.66 1.34
C VAL A 41 -27.38 -17.32 2.71
N GLY A 42 -27.45 -16.05 3.08
CA GLY A 42 -28.02 -15.58 4.34
C GLY A 42 -27.25 -15.97 5.61
N SER A 43 -25.98 -16.40 5.48
CA SER A 43 -25.16 -16.90 6.59
C SER A 43 -24.41 -15.81 7.38
N ILE A 44 -24.45 -14.55 6.93
CA ILE A 44 -23.96 -13.38 7.68
C ILE A 44 -24.95 -12.23 7.58
N SER A 45 -24.92 -11.33 8.55
CA SER A 45 -25.72 -10.11 8.56
C SER A 45 -25.22 -9.07 7.55
N GLN A 46 -26.09 -8.11 7.21
CA GLN A 46 -25.74 -6.97 6.37
C GLN A 46 -24.61 -6.11 6.99
N VAL A 47 -24.54 -6.03 8.31
CA VAL A 47 -23.51 -5.27 9.02
C VAL A 47 -22.13 -5.91 8.82
N GLU A 48 -22.04 -7.23 8.98
CA GLU A 48 -20.78 -7.97 8.74
C GLU A 48 -20.32 -7.87 7.28
N PHE A 49 -21.25 -7.89 6.33
CA PHE A 49 -20.93 -7.67 4.92
C PHE A 49 -20.35 -6.27 4.67
N ILE A 50 -20.97 -5.23 5.22
CA ILE A 50 -20.52 -3.84 5.07
C ILE A 50 -19.14 -3.64 5.72
N ASP A 51 -18.86 -4.31 6.84
CA ASP A 51 -17.56 -4.24 7.50
C ASP A 51 -16.45 -4.83 6.61
N ALA A 52 -16.70 -5.97 5.96
CA ALA A 52 -15.78 -6.57 5.00
C ALA A 52 -15.56 -5.67 3.76
N GLU A 53 -16.62 -5.06 3.24
CA GLU A 53 -16.55 -4.09 2.13
C GLU A 53 -15.69 -2.87 2.49
N ARG A 54 -15.93 -2.29 3.67
CA ARG A 54 -15.17 -1.14 4.19
C ARG A 54 -13.71 -1.49 4.41
N THR A 55 -13.43 -2.68 4.93
CA THR A 55 -12.06 -3.17 5.15
C THR A 55 -11.31 -3.29 3.82
N ALA A 56 -11.92 -3.91 2.80
CA ALA A 56 -11.34 -3.98 1.46
C ALA A 56 -11.09 -2.59 0.85
N SER A 57 -12.09 -1.71 0.90
CA SER A 57 -11.97 -0.34 0.40
C SER A 57 -10.85 0.44 1.09
N ARG A 58 -10.73 0.30 2.42
CA ARG A 58 -9.67 0.96 3.20
C ARG A 58 -8.28 0.44 2.85
N ALA A 59 -8.14 -0.87 2.62
CA ALA A 59 -6.88 -1.45 2.19
C ALA A 59 -6.45 -0.90 0.82
N GLU A 60 -7.39 -0.74 -0.12
CA GLU A 60 -7.11 -0.19 -1.45
C GLU A 60 -6.67 1.28 -1.39
N LEU A 61 -7.33 2.09 -0.56
CA LEU A 61 -6.91 3.47 -0.30
C LEU A 61 -5.50 3.51 0.32
N ASN A 62 -5.21 2.62 1.28
CA ASN A 62 -3.89 2.54 1.91
C ASN A 62 -2.80 2.16 0.90
N LEU A 63 -3.06 1.21 0.01
CA LEU A 63 -2.14 0.86 -1.08
C LEU A 63 -1.85 2.05 -1.98
N ASN A 64 -2.84 2.89 -2.28
CA ASN A 64 -2.63 4.10 -3.06
C ASN A 64 -1.73 5.10 -2.33
N LEU A 65 -1.87 5.27 -1.01
CA LEU A 65 -0.94 6.10 -0.22
C LEU A 65 0.50 5.60 -0.33
N HIS A 66 0.72 4.30 -0.17
CA HIS A 66 2.06 3.71 -0.32
C HIS A 66 2.62 3.81 -1.74
N ARG A 67 1.77 3.73 -2.78
CA ARG A 67 2.19 3.99 -4.16
C ARG A 67 2.73 5.41 -4.31
N PHE A 68 2.03 6.41 -3.77
CA PHE A 68 2.49 7.79 -3.84
C PHE A 68 3.76 8.03 -3.03
N ASP A 69 3.90 7.42 -1.85
CA ASP A 69 5.13 7.51 -1.05
C ASP A 69 6.34 6.95 -1.81
N VAL A 70 6.22 5.77 -2.45
CA VAL A 70 7.29 5.22 -3.30
C VAL A 70 7.68 6.18 -4.44
N LEU A 71 6.71 6.80 -5.10
CA LEU A 71 6.98 7.77 -6.17
C LEU A 71 7.74 9.01 -5.65
N ILE A 72 7.33 9.53 -4.49
CA ILE A 72 7.99 10.64 -3.81
C ILE A 72 9.44 10.26 -3.44
N ARG A 73 9.66 9.12 -2.77
CA ARG A 73 11.01 8.67 -2.37
C ARG A 73 11.92 8.44 -3.56
N ARG A 74 11.37 7.94 -4.67
CA ARG A 74 12.14 7.76 -5.91
C ARG A 74 12.57 9.11 -6.50
N ALA A 75 11.72 10.14 -6.45
CA ALA A 75 12.07 11.48 -6.89
C ALA A 75 13.14 12.12 -5.99
N GLU A 76 13.02 11.97 -4.66
CA GLU A 76 14.01 12.44 -3.68
C GLU A 76 15.39 11.80 -3.92
N LEU A 77 15.43 10.48 -4.17
CA LEU A 77 16.67 9.78 -4.49
C LEU A 77 17.31 10.29 -5.80
N ALA A 78 16.50 10.51 -6.84
CA ALA A 78 16.99 11.04 -8.11
C ALA A 78 17.60 12.44 -7.94
N PHE A 79 16.94 13.31 -7.15
CA PHE A 79 17.46 14.63 -6.82
C PHE A 79 18.79 14.55 -6.03
N ALA A 80 18.86 13.70 -5.01
CA ALA A 80 20.09 13.50 -4.23
C ALA A 80 21.24 12.97 -5.10
N ALA A 81 20.96 12.07 -6.05
CA ALA A 81 21.97 11.55 -6.97
C ALA A 81 22.52 12.63 -7.92
N ALA A 82 21.64 13.51 -8.43
CA ALA A 82 22.05 14.62 -9.29
C ALA A 82 22.96 15.62 -8.56
N LEU A 83 22.71 15.89 -7.27
CA LEU A 83 23.56 16.78 -6.47
C LEU A 83 24.96 16.21 -6.18
N GLU A 84 25.14 14.88 -6.29
CA GLU A 84 26.43 14.23 -6.02
C GLU A 84 27.29 14.01 -7.26
N GLN A 85 26.77 14.27 -8.46
CA GLN A 85 27.56 14.27 -9.70
C GLN A 85 28.13 15.69 -9.94
N PRO A 86 29.46 15.89 -9.88
CA PRO A 86 30.03 17.15 -10.34
C PRO A 86 29.88 17.23 -11.87
N LEU A 87 29.51 18.42 -12.38
CA LEU A 87 29.52 18.75 -13.80
C LEU A 87 30.90 18.50 -14.43
#